data_AF-A0AA42ZLQ0-F1
#
_entry.id   AF-A0AA42ZLQ0-F1
#
_cell.length_a   1.000
_cell.length_b   1.000
_cell.length_c   1.000
_cell.angle_alpha   90.00
_cell.angle_beta   90.00
_cell.angle_gamma   90.00
#
_symmetry.space_group_name_H-M   'P 1'
#
loop_
_entity.id
_entity.type
_entity.pdbx_description
1 polymer ?
#
loop_
_entity_poly.entity_id
_entity_poly.type
_entity_poly.pdbx_seq_one_letter_code
_entity_poly.pdbx_strand_id
1 'polypeptide(L)'
;SLSAGLLAGGLVLGMYDVVAEQVTLLQSYQLPALSRWGESHISTFFFQLHPFIAVAAAVSMLVAAKKRDYRYAIVCWMLLLLLALGAERIRYLLVAFPMLALMAGYAVAEIGNARVRRHVVACTLAAMLVTAVFAYLPFLQGTSAVNLQQAGEHLDTLASEHVEVFALPQTRTAVNPAIAVPILDIYTDKTIALHPDAEMTARPESVETSPVRFTWDYDSARYYAARDGESGDEATVVVVSANSDQALPERLKRRIAGHRLSGEFAATDRVFRYKTIVKVYQPLQRRPEMARVVNGGEAMR
;
A
#
# COMPACT_ATOMS: atom_id res chain seq x y z
N SER A 1 42.73 8.49 0.23
CA SER A 1 41.72 9.44 -0.28
C SER A 1 41.73 9.54 -1.81
N LEU A 2 42.89 9.69 -2.47
CA LEU A 2 42.97 9.78 -3.94
C LEU A 2 42.62 8.47 -4.69
N SER A 3 43.11 7.34 -4.18
CA SER A 3 42.84 6.01 -4.73
C SER A 3 41.37 5.59 -4.64
N ALA A 4 40.68 5.96 -3.54
CA ALA A 4 39.24 5.75 -3.40
C ALA A 4 38.44 6.60 -4.40
N GLY A 5 38.87 7.83 -4.67
CA GLY A 5 38.26 8.70 -5.68
C GLY A 5 38.45 8.19 -7.11
N LEU A 6 39.64 7.66 -7.44
CA LEU A 6 39.90 7.05 -8.74
C LEU A 6 39.10 5.76 -8.95
N LEU A 7 38.96 4.92 -7.92
CA LEU A 7 38.14 3.72 -7.97
C LEU A 7 36.64 4.07 -8.09
N ALA A 8 36.15 5.02 -7.29
CA ALA A 8 34.77 5.48 -7.39
C ALA A 8 34.48 6.12 -8.75
N GLY A 9 35.40 6.95 -9.26
CA GLY A 9 35.29 7.57 -10.58
C GLY A 9 35.31 6.55 -11.71
N GLY A 10 36.20 5.56 -11.66
CA GLY A 10 36.22 4.45 -12.62
C GLY A 10 34.94 3.62 -12.59
N LEU A 11 34.36 3.40 -11.40
CA LEU A 11 33.12 2.66 -11.23
C LEU A 11 31.89 3.44 -11.73
N VAL A 12 31.87 4.76 -11.50
CA VAL A 12 30.84 5.66 -12.06
C VAL A 12 30.94 5.75 -13.58
N LEU A 13 32.14 5.84 -14.15
CA LEU A 13 32.35 5.83 -15.60
C LEU A 13 31.98 4.47 -16.21
N GLY A 14 32.31 3.37 -15.55
CA GLY A 14 31.94 2.02 -15.97
C GLY A 14 30.43 1.75 -15.90
N MET A 15 29.69 2.49 -15.07
CA MET A 15 28.23 2.45 -14.97
C MET A 15 27.58 3.76 -15.43
N TYR A 16 28.22 4.49 -16.35
CA TYR A 16 27.78 5.82 -16.75
C TYR A 16 26.32 5.84 -17.21
N ASP A 17 25.91 4.85 -18.01
CA ASP A 17 24.54 4.75 -18.51
C ASP A 17 23.53 4.61 -17.37
N VAL A 18 23.82 3.75 -16.38
CA VAL A 18 22.98 3.58 -15.19
C VAL A 18 22.93 4.88 -14.37
N VAL A 19 24.07 5.54 -14.16
CA VAL A 19 24.12 6.80 -13.40
C VAL A 19 23.37 7.91 -14.14
N ALA A 20 23.50 8.00 -15.46
CA ALA A 20 22.79 8.95 -16.30
C ALA A 20 21.27 8.71 -16.24
N GLU A 21 20.81 7.46 -16.38
CA GLU A 21 19.40 7.10 -16.23
C GLU A 21 18.86 7.44 -14.84
N GLN A 22 19.63 7.18 -13.77
CA GLN A 22 19.25 7.55 -12.41
C GLN A 22 19.16 9.07 -12.23
N VAL A 23 20.07 9.85 -12.80
CA VAL A 23 20.02 11.32 -12.78
C VAL A 23 18.81 11.83 -13.57
N THR A 24 18.54 11.26 -14.75
CA THR A 24 17.35 11.59 -15.55
C THR A 24 16.07 11.28 -14.79
N LEU A 25 15.99 10.12 -14.12
CA LEU A 25 14.86 9.76 -13.27
C LEU A 25 14.72 10.73 -12.08
N LEU A 26 15.83 11.11 -11.45
CA LEU A 26 15.80 12.07 -10.34
C LEU A 26 15.29 13.44 -10.80
N GLN A 27 15.76 13.94 -11.95
CA GLN A 27 15.37 15.24 -12.49
C GLN A 27 13.96 15.28 -13.07
N SER A 28 13.55 14.25 -13.82
CA SER A 28 12.25 14.22 -14.50
C SER A 28 11.09 13.77 -13.59
N TYR A 29 11.38 12.94 -12.59
CA TYR A 29 10.36 12.32 -11.74
C TYR A 29 10.44 12.75 -10.28
N GLN A 30 11.60 12.62 -9.63
CA GLN A 30 11.71 12.86 -8.18
C GLN A 30 11.66 14.35 -7.82
N LEU A 31 12.39 15.19 -8.56
CA LEU A 31 12.49 16.63 -8.29
C LEU A 31 11.15 17.37 -8.45
N PRO A 32 10.35 17.14 -9.53
CA PRO A 32 9.03 17.77 -9.67
C PRO A 32 8.01 17.24 -8.66
N ALA A 33 8.14 15.99 -8.22
CA ALA A 33 7.30 15.42 -7.18
C ALA A 33 7.63 15.96 -5.78
N LEU A 34 8.89 16.34 -5.52
CA LEU A 34 9.32 16.94 -4.26
C LEU A 34 8.71 18.33 -4.04
N SER A 35 8.63 19.17 -5.09
CA SER A 35 8.12 20.54 -4.96
C SER A 35 6.61 20.64 -4.66
N ARG A 36 5.84 19.57 -4.94
CA ARG A 36 4.38 19.54 -4.74
C ARG A 36 3.94 18.87 -3.43
N TRP A 37 4.86 18.22 -2.72
CA TRP A 37 4.56 17.31 -1.61
C TRP A 37 5.46 17.53 -0.38
N GLY A 38 5.86 18.79 -0.16
CA GLY A 38 6.53 19.21 1.06
C GLY A 38 5.51 19.34 2.21
N GLU A 39 5.62 18.47 3.20
CA GLU A 39 5.02 18.70 4.51
C GLU A 39 6.00 19.53 5.36
N SER A 40 5.48 20.40 6.24
CA SER A 40 6.37 21.12 7.14
C SER A 40 7.05 20.12 8.08
N HIS A 41 8.35 20.30 8.35
CA HIS A 41 9.10 19.43 9.28
C HIS A 41 8.41 19.30 10.65
N ILE A 42 7.73 20.36 11.10
CA ILE A 42 6.95 20.37 12.34
C ILE A 42 5.77 19.41 12.21
N SER A 43 4.98 19.52 11.13
CA SER A 43 3.84 18.63 10.90
C SER A 43 4.30 17.18 10.81
N THR A 44 5.29 16.87 9.97
CA THR A 44 5.79 15.51 9.78
C THR A 44 6.38 14.92 11.06
N PHE A 45 7.10 15.72 11.86
CA PHE A 45 7.69 15.26 13.12
C PHE A 45 6.63 14.97 14.18
N PHE A 46 5.65 15.86 14.37
CA PHE A 46 4.60 15.69 15.39
C PHE A 46 3.50 14.70 14.98
N PHE A 47 3.27 14.48 13.69
CA PHE A 47 2.30 13.49 13.22
C PHE A 47 2.79 12.04 13.39
N GLN A 48 4.11 11.86 13.52
CA GLN A 48 4.72 10.53 13.64
C GLN A 48 5.29 10.22 15.01
N LEU A 49 5.76 11.24 15.74
CA LEU A 49 6.39 11.04 17.02
C LEU A 49 5.39 11.27 18.15
N HIS A 50 5.30 10.31 19.07
CA HIS A 50 4.45 10.47 20.24
C HIS A 50 4.91 11.70 21.06
N PRO A 51 4.00 12.60 21.50
CA PRO A 51 4.37 13.84 22.21
C PRO A 51 5.30 13.62 23.40
N PHE A 52 5.10 12.55 24.18
CA PHE A 52 6.00 12.19 25.28
C PHE A 52 7.44 11.86 24.83
N ILE A 53 7.62 11.15 23.71
CA ILE A 53 8.97 10.88 23.17
C ILE A 53 9.59 12.21 22.72
N ALA A 54 8.83 13.05 22.00
CA ALA A 54 9.31 14.34 21.52
C ALA A 54 9.83 15.21 22.67
N VAL A 55 9.02 15.37 23.73
CA VAL A 55 9.37 16.15 24.91
C VAL A 55 10.56 15.53 25.64
N ALA A 56 10.58 14.21 25.86
CA ALA A 56 11.70 13.55 26.52
C ALA A 56 13.02 13.69 25.72
N ALA A 57 12.97 13.56 24.39
CA ALA A 57 14.12 13.76 23.51
C ALA A 57 14.60 15.22 23.49
N ALA A 58 13.70 16.20 23.60
CA ALA A 58 14.10 17.60 23.76
C ALA A 58 14.76 17.83 25.13
N VAL A 59 14.21 17.27 26.20
CA VAL A 59 14.77 17.36 27.56
C VAL A 59 16.15 16.70 27.63
N SER A 60 16.39 15.59 26.95
CA SER A 60 17.70 14.92 26.96
C SER A 60 18.80 15.78 26.36
N MET A 61 18.50 16.67 25.42
CA MET A 61 19.48 17.64 24.92
C MET A 61 19.93 18.60 26.03
N LEU A 62 18.99 19.10 26.85
CA LEU A 62 19.29 19.97 27.99
C LEU A 62 20.10 19.24 29.06
N VAL A 63 19.75 17.98 29.36
CA VAL A 63 20.48 17.13 30.29
C VAL A 63 21.91 16.91 29.81
N ALA A 64 22.08 16.48 28.55
CA ALA A 64 23.40 16.18 27.98
C ALA A 64 24.29 17.42 27.96
N ALA A 65 23.74 18.59 27.62
CA ALA A 65 24.44 19.87 27.68
C ALA A 65 24.89 20.20 29.10
N LYS A 66 24.02 20.04 30.10
CA LYS A 66 24.35 20.28 31.52
C LYS A 66 25.45 19.34 32.02
N LYS A 67 25.44 18.08 31.57
CA LYS A 67 26.45 17.07 31.92
C LYS A 67 27.74 17.14 31.11
N ARG A 68 27.77 17.95 30.04
CA ARG A 68 28.85 17.98 29.04
C ARG A 68 29.16 16.59 28.46
N ASP A 69 28.11 15.81 28.22
CA ASP A 69 28.24 14.45 27.69
C ASP A 69 28.39 14.46 26.17
N TYR A 70 29.64 14.49 25.69
CA TYR A 70 29.94 14.50 24.26
C TYR A 70 29.52 13.21 23.55
N ARG A 71 29.32 12.09 24.26
CA ARG A 71 28.86 10.84 23.63
C ARG A 71 27.45 10.98 23.08
N TYR A 72 26.66 11.89 23.66
CA TYR A 72 25.33 12.23 23.17
C TYR A 72 25.34 12.74 21.71
N ALA A 73 26.46 13.31 21.26
CA ALA A 73 26.62 13.73 19.87
C ALA A 73 26.50 12.57 18.88
N ILE A 74 26.87 11.34 19.27
CA ILE A 74 26.72 10.14 18.42
C ILE A 74 25.24 9.88 18.12
N VAL A 75 24.38 10.02 19.14
CA VAL A 75 22.93 9.78 19.02
C VAL A 75 22.26 10.93 18.27
N CYS A 76 22.66 12.17 18.56
CA CYS A 76 22.07 13.36 17.91
C CYS A 76 22.54 13.56 16.45
N TRP A 77 23.71 13.08 16.07
CA TRP A 77 24.31 13.31 14.76
C TRP A 77 23.37 12.93 13.61
N MET A 78 22.71 11.77 13.69
CA MET A 78 21.83 11.31 12.61
C MET A 78 20.61 12.22 12.44
N LEU A 79 20.05 12.76 13.52
CA LEU A 79 18.96 13.73 13.44
C LEU A 79 19.43 15.07 12.86
N LEU A 80 20.61 15.53 13.26
CA LEU A 80 21.22 16.74 12.70
C LEU A 80 21.49 16.58 11.20
N LEU A 81 21.95 15.40 10.77
CA LEU A 81 22.17 15.09 9.36
C LEU A 81 20.86 15.15 8.58
N LEU A 82 19.78 14.54 9.09
CA LEU A 82 18.47 14.57 8.43
C LEU A 82 17.87 15.99 8.36
N LEU A 83 18.06 16.79 9.41
CA LEU A 83 17.67 18.21 9.42
C LEU A 83 18.51 19.02 8.42
N ALA A 84 19.83 18.81 8.38
CA ALA A 84 20.74 19.51 7.47
C ALA A 84 20.50 19.15 6.00
N LEU A 85 20.09 17.91 5.72
CA LEU A 85 19.72 17.46 4.38
C LEU A 85 18.33 17.95 3.95
N GLY A 86 17.58 18.64 4.83
CA GLY A 86 16.23 19.08 4.52
C GLY A 86 15.32 17.90 4.17
N ALA A 87 15.40 16.80 4.92
CA ALA A 87 14.58 15.63 4.67
C ALA A 87 13.11 15.94 5.00
N GLU A 88 12.39 16.50 4.04
CA GLU A 88 10.96 16.87 4.15
C GLU A 88 10.04 15.65 4.07
N ARG A 89 10.57 14.49 3.65
CA ARG A 89 9.77 13.28 3.52
C ARG A 89 9.82 12.41 4.76
N ILE A 90 8.62 12.11 5.22
CA ILE A 90 8.27 11.21 6.32
C ILE A 90 9.05 9.87 6.33
N ARG A 91 9.28 9.26 5.16
CA ARG A 91 9.99 7.98 5.02
C ARG A 91 11.45 8.05 5.50
N TYR A 92 12.09 9.21 5.37
CA TYR A 92 13.48 9.39 5.77
C TYR A 92 13.63 9.54 7.30
N LEU A 93 12.57 9.94 7.99
CA LEU A 93 12.58 10.02 9.46
C LEU A 93 12.51 8.64 10.13
N LEU A 94 12.05 7.59 9.44
CA LEU A 94 11.96 6.23 9.99
C LEU A 94 13.31 5.73 10.54
N VAL A 95 14.40 6.04 9.85
CA VAL A 95 15.77 5.65 10.26
C VAL A 95 16.20 6.40 11.53
N ALA A 96 15.60 7.56 11.80
CA ALA A 96 15.91 8.40 12.97
C ALA A 96 15.14 7.98 14.24
N PHE A 97 14.06 7.21 14.12
CA PHE A 97 13.21 6.85 15.25
C PHE A 97 13.94 6.10 16.38
N PRO A 98 14.83 5.13 16.09
CA PRO A 98 15.63 4.51 17.14
C PRO A 98 16.48 5.53 17.92
N MET A 99 17.02 6.55 17.25
CA MET A 99 17.81 7.59 17.90
C MET A 99 16.96 8.50 18.79
N LEU A 100 15.75 8.87 18.33
CA LEU A 100 14.79 9.62 19.15
C LEU A 100 14.36 8.83 20.39
N ALA A 101 14.18 7.51 20.26
CA ALA A 101 13.90 6.64 21.39
C ALA A 101 15.07 6.57 22.39
N LEU A 102 16.32 6.50 21.90
CA LEU A 102 17.51 6.55 22.75
C LEU A 102 17.65 7.89 23.48
N MET A 103 17.39 9.01 22.80
CA MET A 103 17.36 10.34 23.41
C MET A 103 16.30 10.43 24.51
N ALA A 104 15.06 10.01 24.22
CA ALA A 104 14.00 9.96 25.22
C ALA A 104 14.38 9.07 26.42
N GLY A 105 14.98 7.90 26.16
CA GLY A 105 15.50 7.00 27.19
C GLY A 105 16.57 7.65 28.07
N TYR A 106 17.47 8.43 27.48
CA TYR A 106 18.50 9.20 28.20
C TYR A 106 17.87 10.19 29.19
N ALA A 107 16.87 10.97 28.78
CA ALA A 107 16.17 11.88 29.70
C ALA A 107 15.42 11.13 30.81
N VAL A 108 14.74 10.03 30.47
CA VAL A 108 13.97 9.24 31.43
C VAL A 108 14.90 8.57 32.45
N ALA A 109 16.12 8.19 32.07
CA ALA A 109 17.11 7.60 32.96
C ALA A 109 17.54 8.56 34.08
N GLU A 110 17.51 9.87 33.84
CA GLU A 110 17.86 10.90 34.84
C GLU A 110 16.82 11.09 35.95
N ILE A 111 15.63 10.52 35.79
CA ILE A 111 14.60 10.57 36.82
C ILE A 111 15.07 9.71 38.00
N GLY A 112 15.60 10.37 39.04
CA GLY A 112 16.18 9.70 40.21
C GLY A 112 15.19 8.84 41.00
N ASN A 113 13.90 9.19 40.98
CA ASN A 113 12.87 8.41 41.64
C ASN A 113 12.37 7.27 40.73
N ALA A 114 12.70 6.03 41.09
CA ALA A 114 12.32 4.84 40.32
C ALA A 114 10.80 4.65 40.16
N ARG A 115 9.97 5.14 41.08
CA ARG A 115 8.50 5.09 40.98
C ARG A 115 8.00 6.11 39.95
N VAL A 116 8.52 7.34 39.99
CA VAL A 116 8.18 8.38 39.01
C VAL A 116 8.62 7.96 37.62
N ARG A 117 9.85 7.44 37.48
CA ARG A 117 10.36 6.93 36.21
C ARG A 117 9.46 5.84 35.61
N ARG A 118 9.09 4.83 36.41
CA ARG A 118 8.17 3.76 35.99
C ARG A 118 6.80 4.32 35.58
N HIS A 119 6.28 5.29 36.32
CA HIS A 119 5.00 5.91 36.00
C HIS A 119 5.04 6.67 34.67
N VAL A 120 6.10 7.45 34.40
CA VAL A 120 6.29 8.16 33.12
C VAL A 120 6.36 7.17 31.95
N VAL A 121 7.12 6.07 32.10
CA VAL A 121 7.17 5.01 31.07
C VAL A 121 5.81 4.37 30.87
N ALA A 122 5.11 4.00 31.95
CA ALA A 122 3.78 3.39 31.87
C ALA A 122 2.76 4.31 31.19
N CYS A 123 2.73 5.60 31.53
CA CYS A 123 1.87 6.58 30.88
C CYS A 123 2.21 6.73 29.39
N THR A 124 3.48 6.73 29.04
CA THR A 124 3.93 6.80 27.63
C THR A 124 3.45 5.59 26.84
N LEU A 125 3.66 4.38 27.36
CA LEU A 125 3.22 3.14 26.73
C LEU A 125 1.69 3.06 26.64
N ALA A 126 0.98 3.45 27.69
CA ALA A 126 -0.47 3.46 27.71
C ALA A 126 -1.02 4.44 26.65
N ALA A 127 -0.47 5.65 26.55
CA ALA A 127 -0.87 6.62 25.54
C ALA A 127 -0.61 6.10 24.12
N MET A 128 0.57 5.51 23.86
CA MET A 128 0.87 4.88 22.57
C MET A 128 -0.11 3.76 22.22
N LEU A 129 -0.42 2.89 23.18
CA LEU A 129 -1.36 1.80 22.98
C LEU A 129 -2.77 2.33 22.68
N VAL A 130 -3.22 3.35 23.42
CA VAL A 130 -4.51 3.99 23.18
C VAL A 130 -4.55 4.60 21.78
N THR A 131 -3.53 5.36 21.37
CA THR A 131 -3.48 5.91 20.01
C THR A 131 -3.43 4.82 18.93
N ALA A 132 -2.66 3.76 19.15
CA ALA A 132 -2.59 2.63 18.21
C ALA A 132 -3.94 1.93 18.04
N VAL A 133 -4.62 1.60 19.14
CA VAL A 133 -5.87 0.83 19.13
C VAL A 133 -7.07 1.67 18.72
N PHE A 134 -7.16 2.92 19.18
CA PHE A 134 -8.37 3.74 18.99
C PHE A 134 -8.27 4.76 17.86
N ALA A 135 -7.07 5.05 17.34
CA ALA A 135 -6.90 5.96 16.20
C ALA A 135 -6.38 5.22 14.96
N TYR A 136 -5.18 4.62 15.04
CA TYR A 136 -4.55 4.05 13.85
C TYR A 136 -5.23 2.76 13.37
N LEU A 137 -5.55 1.82 14.26
CA LEU A 137 -6.19 0.57 13.88
C LEU A 137 -7.54 0.78 13.16
N PRO A 138 -8.52 1.53 13.71
CA PRO A 138 -9.79 1.77 13.02
C PRO A 138 -9.60 2.57 11.74
N PHE A 139 -8.62 3.50 11.69
CA PHE A 139 -8.29 4.20 10.45
C PHE A 139 -7.81 3.23 9.36
N LEU A 140 -6.84 2.36 9.67
CA LEU A 140 -6.31 1.37 8.74
C LEU A 140 -7.39 0.39 8.27
N GLN A 141 -8.24 -0.09 9.19
CA GLN A 141 -9.38 -0.96 8.89
C GLN A 141 -10.48 -0.26 8.07
N GLY A 142 -10.58 1.07 8.15
CA GLY A 142 -11.54 1.87 7.39
C GLY A 142 -11.06 2.29 5.99
N THR A 143 -9.82 1.95 5.61
CA THR A 143 -9.29 2.34 4.30
C THR A 143 -9.85 1.50 3.16
N SER A 144 -9.91 2.08 1.96
CA SER A 144 -10.40 1.34 0.78
C SER A 144 -9.51 0.16 0.37
N ALA A 145 -8.26 0.08 0.86
CA ALA A 145 -7.39 -1.05 0.62
C ALA A 145 -7.91 -2.36 1.26
N VAL A 146 -8.62 -2.25 2.38
CA VAL A 146 -9.22 -3.40 3.08
C VAL A 146 -10.27 -4.12 2.21
N ASN A 147 -10.88 -3.41 1.25
CA ASN A 147 -11.85 -4.04 0.35
C ASN A 147 -11.23 -5.13 -0.52
N LEU A 148 -9.95 -5.01 -0.90
CA LEU A 148 -9.25 -6.07 -1.64
C LEU A 148 -8.98 -7.28 -0.75
N GLN A 149 -8.58 -7.04 0.50
CA GLN A 149 -8.39 -8.11 1.48
C GLN A 149 -9.69 -8.88 1.72
N GLN A 150 -10.77 -8.17 2.06
CA GLN A 150 -12.07 -8.78 2.33
C GLN A 150 -12.65 -9.48 1.09
N ALA A 151 -12.43 -8.92 -0.10
CA ALA A 151 -12.81 -9.58 -1.34
C ALA A 151 -12.01 -10.87 -1.56
N GLY A 152 -10.70 -10.86 -1.34
CA GLY A 152 -9.85 -12.06 -1.43
C GLY A 152 -10.31 -13.16 -0.47
N GLU A 153 -10.46 -12.82 0.81
CA GLU A 153 -10.97 -13.74 1.84
C GLU A 153 -12.36 -14.29 1.47
N HIS A 154 -13.23 -13.47 0.88
CA HIS A 154 -14.55 -13.90 0.40
C HIS A 154 -14.46 -14.83 -0.83
N LEU A 155 -13.56 -14.56 -1.77
CA LEU A 155 -13.34 -15.39 -2.96
C LEU A 155 -12.93 -16.82 -2.56
N ASP A 156 -12.14 -16.96 -1.50
CA ASP A 156 -11.71 -18.27 -0.99
C ASP A 156 -12.87 -19.11 -0.43
N THR A 157 -13.96 -18.48 -0.03
CA THR A 157 -15.18 -19.19 0.38
C THR A 157 -16.01 -19.72 -0.80
N LEU A 158 -15.74 -19.25 -2.01
CA LEU A 158 -16.48 -19.64 -3.21
C LEU A 158 -15.89 -20.92 -3.83
N ALA A 159 -16.76 -21.72 -4.45
CA ALA A 159 -16.36 -22.98 -5.10
C ALA A 159 -15.55 -22.78 -6.40
N SER A 160 -15.60 -21.60 -7.02
CA SER A 160 -14.84 -21.34 -8.25
C SER A 160 -13.35 -21.34 -7.96
N GLU A 161 -12.55 -21.99 -8.81
CA GLU A 161 -11.08 -21.92 -8.76
C GLU A 161 -10.52 -20.73 -9.55
N HIS A 162 -11.25 -20.31 -10.59
CA HIS A 162 -10.87 -19.22 -11.48
C HIS A 162 -11.67 -17.96 -11.20
N VAL A 163 -10.99 -16.82 -11.22
CA VAL A 163 -11.57 -15.50 -10.98
C VAL A 163 -11.15 -14.53 -12.08
N GLU A 164 -12.12 -13.92 -12.73
CA GLU A 164 -11.90 -12.86 -13.72
C GLU A 164 -11.96 -11.50 -13.05
N VAL A 165 -10.91 -10.69 -13.17
CA VAL A 165 -10.87 -9.35 -12.58
C VAL A 165 -10.96 -8.28 -13.67
N PHE A 166 -11.94 -7.40 -13.52
CA PHE A 166 -12.15 -6.19 -14.32
C PHE A 166 -11.83 -4.96 -13.48
N ALA A 167 -10.71 -4.31 -13.77
CA ALA A 167 -10.25 -3.15 -13.00
C ALA A 167 -10.59 -1.83 -13.73
N LEU A 168 -11.71 -1.21 -13.38
CA LEU A 168 -12.26 -0.03 -14.05
C LEU A 168 -11.41 1.23 -13.84
N PRO A 169 -11.42 2.19 -14.80
CA PRO A 169 -10.70 3.45 -14.68
C PRO A 169 -11.09 4.25 -13.44
N GLN A 170 -10.12 4.93 -12.86
CA GLN A 170 -10.31 5.74 -11.68
C GLN A 170 -10.60 7.21 -12.06
N THR A 171 -11.70 7.77 -11.56
CA THR A 171 -12.22 9.08 -12.04
C THR A 171 -11.45 10.29 -11.53
N ARG A 172 -10.70 10.18 -10.43
CA ARG A 172 -10.05 11.32 -9.72
C ARG A 172 -8.57 11.12 -9.43
N THR A 173 -7.96 10.11 -10.03
CA THR A 173 -6.57 9.76 -9.78
C THR A 173 -5.95 9.15 -11.03
N ALA A 174 -4.66 9.40 -11.21
CA ALA A 174 -3.88 8.92 -12.33
C ALA A 174 -3.23 7.56 -12.03
N VAL A 175 -3.79 6.77 -11.10
CA VAL A 175 -3.30 5.42 -10.78
C VAL A 175 -3.85 4.44 -11.81
N ASN A 176 -2.98 3.57 -12.34
CA ASN A 176 -3.41 2.46 -13.17
C ASN A 176 -4.25 1.48 -12.32
N PRO A 177 -5.53 1.25 -12.65
CA PRO A 177 -6.39 0.35 -11.87
C PRO A 177 -5.91 -1.11 -11.88
N ALA A 178 -5.13 -1.53 -12.88
CA ALA A 178 -4.60 -2.89 -12.97
C ALA A 178 -3.73 -3.27 -11.77
N ILE A 179 -3.17 -2.30 -11.03
CA ILE A 179 -2.37 -2.58 -9.83
C ILE A 179 -3.19 -3.22 -8.69
N ALA A 180 -4.52 -3.12 -8.74
CA ALA A 180 -5.38 -3.79 -7.76
C ALA A 180 -5.35 -5.31 -7.88
N VAL A 181 -5.04 -5.86 -9.06
CA VAL A 181 -4.98 -7.30 -9.34
C VAL A 181 -3.92 -8.01 -8.50
N PRO A 182 -2.62 -7.65 -8.59
CA PRO A 182 -1.60 -8.31 -7.78
C PRO A 182 -1.79 -8.08 -6.27
N ILE A 183 -2.47 -7.00 -5.87
CA ILE A 183 -2.80 -6.78 -4.46
C ILE A 183 -3.92 -7.73 -4.02
N LEU A 184 -4.95 -7.95 -4.85
CA LEU A 184 -6.01 -8.92 -4.59
C LEU A 184 -5.45 -10.34 -4.51
N ASP A 185 -4.52 -10.68 -5.40
CA ASP A 185 -3.85 -11.99 -5.49
C ASP A 185 -3.08 -12.36 -4.21
N ILE A 186 -2.63 -11.39 -3.43
CA ILE A 186 -1.99 -11.64 -2.12
C ILE A 186 -2.98 -12.23 -1.10
N TYR A 187 -4.28 -11.97 -1.28
CA TYR A 187 -5.33 -12.29 -0.31
C TYR A 187 -6.26 -13.42 -0.74
N THR A 188 -5.91 -14.17 -1.80
CA THR A 188 -6.71 -15.29 -2.26
C THR A 188 -5.83 -16.40 -2.82
N ASP A 189 -6.23 -17.64 -2.62
CA ASP A 189 -5.57 -18.81 -3.23
C ASP A 189 -6.12 -19.12 -4.64
N LYS A 190 -7.06 -18.30 -5.14
CA LYS A 190 -7.70 -18.49 -6.45
C LYS A 190 -6.78 -18.06 -7.59
N THR A 191 -6.97 -18.69 -8.75
CA THR A 191 -6.27 -18.28 -9.97
C THR A 191 -6.95 -17.06 -10.57
N ILE A 192 -6.26 -15.92 -10.59
CA ILE A 192 -6.78 -14.66 -11.12
C ILE A 192 -6.39 -14.47 -12.59
N ALA A 193 -7.38 -14.19 -13.43
CA ALA A 193 -7.20 -13.69 -14.79
C ALA A 193 -7.58 -12.20 -14.86
N LEU A 194 -6.63 -11.37 -15.31
CA LEU A 194 -6.89 -9.97 -15.60
C LEU A 194 -7.45 -9.84 -17.02
N HIS A 195 -8.60 -9.20 -17.15
CA HIS A 195 -9.11 -8.81 -18.45
C HIS A 195 -8.71 -7.36 -18.76
N PRO A 196 -7.70 -7.15 -19.62
CA PRO A 196 -7.41 -5.81 -20.11
C PRO A 196 -8.55 -5.38 -21.01
N ASP A 197 -9.28 -4.35 -20.60
CA ASP A 197 -10.24 -3.69 -21.48
C ASP A 197 -9.53 -2.53 -22.18
N ALA A 198 -9.51 -2.56 -23.52
CA ALA A 198 -8.77 -1.59 -24.32
C ALA A 198 -9.26 -0.14 -24.11
N GLU A 199 -10.55 0.03 -23.76
CA GLU A 199 -11.13 1.33 -23.41
C GLU A 199 -10.70 1.83 -22.02
N MET A 200 -10.14 0.95 -21.16
CA MET A 200 -9.89 1.23 -19.75
C MET A 200 -8.43 1.62 -19.43
N THR A 201 -7.54 1.65 -20.42
CA THR A 201 -6.07 1.72 -20.21
C THR A 201 -5.35 2.85 -20.96
N ALA A 202 -6.06 3.92 -21.36
CA ALA A 202 -5.37 5.08 -21.91
C ALA A 202 -4.58 5.78 -20.79
N ARG A 203 -3.24 5.68 -20.83
CA ARG A 203 -2.32 6.37 -19.91
C ARG A 203 -2.56 7.88 -20.02
N PRO A 204 -3.04 8.55 -18.96
CA PRO A 204 -3.19 10.00 -18.99
C PRO A 204 -1.83 10.69 -19.15
N GLU A 205 -1.74 11.76 -19.95
CA GLU A 205 -0.48 12.52 -20.10
C GLU A 205 0.03 13.08 -18.76
N SER A 206 -0.88 13.38 -17.83
CA SER A 206 -0.54 13.86 -16.48
C SER A 206 0.27 12.85 -15.66
N VAL A 207 0.33 11.57 -16.07
CA VAL A 207 1.10 10.52 -15.42
C VAL A 207 2.61 10.76 -15.52
N GLU A 208 3.12 11.39 -16.58
CA GLU A 208 4.57 11.50 -16.82
C GLU A 208 5.31 12.21 -15.68
N THR A 209 4.65 13.16 -15.02
CA THR A 209 5.20 13.92 -13.89
C THR A 209 4.56 13.53 -12.54
N SER A 210 3.75 12.47 -12.54
CA SER A 210 2.98 12.05 -11.38
C SER A 210 3.75 11.03 -10.53
N PRO A 211 3.72 11.12 -9.19
CA PRO A 211 4.36 10.13 -8.32
C PRO A 211 3.71 8.72 -8.38
N VAL A 212 2.61 8.57 -9.12
CA VAL A 212 1.98 7.26 -9.38
C VAL A 212 2.31 6.70 -10.77
N ARG A 213 3.25 7.30 -11.50
CA ARG A 213 3.73 6.81 -12.80
C ARG A 213 4.13 5.35 -12.80
N PHE A 214 4.78 4.90 -11.73
CA PHE A 214 5.22 3.52 -11.59
C PHE A 214 4.08 2.49 -11.75
N THR A 215 2.83 2.89 -11.48
CA THR A 215 1.66 2.01 -11.66
C THR A 215 1.34 1.76 -13.15
N TRP A 216 1.75 2.68 -14.04
CA TRP A 216 1.63 2.56 -15.49
C TRP A 216 2.86 1.93 -16.14
N ASP A 217 4.02 2.07 -15.50
CA ASP A 217 5.26 1.42 -15.95
C ASP A 217 5.31 -0.06 -15.47
N TYR A 218 4.37 -0.48 -14.62
CA TYR A 218 4.22 -1.88 -14.20
C TYR A 218 3.68 -2.74 -15.36
N ASP A 219 4.49 -3.67 -15.83
CA ASP A 219 4.06 -4.71 -16.76
C ASP A 219 3.39 -5.84 -15.98
N SER A 220 2.15 -6.16 -16.37
CA SER A 220 1.39 -7.21 -15.69
C SER A 220 2.00 -8.57 -16.01
N ALA A 221 2.26 -9.36 -14.98
CA ALA A 221 2.88 -10.66 -15.17
C ALA A 221 2.02 -11.57 -16.08
N ARG A 222 2.68 -12.35 -16.94
CA ARG A 222 2.02 -13.17 -17.96
C ARG A 222 1.04 -14.19 -17.41
N TYR A 223 1.18 -14.59 -16.14
CA TYR A 223 0.26 -15.55 -15.51
C TYR A 223 -1.12 -14.95 -15.21
N TYR A 224 -1.27 -13.62 -15.25
CA TYR A 224 -2.58 -12.96 -15.21
C TYR A 224 -3.25 -12.86 -16.57
N ALA A 225 -2.57 -13.19 -17.67
CA ALA A 225 -3.20 -13.15 -18.99
C ALA A 225 -4.28 -14.24 -19.06
N ALA A 226 -5.51 -13.83 -19.38
CA ALA A 226 -6.61 -14.77 -19.58
C ALA A 226 -6.20 -15.84 -20.60
N ARG A 227 -6.23 -17.12 -20.19
CA ARG A 227 -5.99 -18.24 -21.08
C ARG A 227 -7.27 -18.63 -21.79
N ASP A 228 -7.15 -19.01 -23.06
CA ASP A 228 -8.27 -19.54 -23.84
C ASP A 228 -8.84 -20.78 -23.13
N GLY A 229 -10.09 -20.69 -22.66
CA GLY A 229 -10.79 -21.76 -21.95
C GLY A 229 -10.97 -21.57 -20.43
N GLU A 230 -10.21 -20.67 -19.79
CA GLU A 230 -10.40 -20.31 -18.37
C GLU A 230 -11.49 -19.25 -18.17
N SER A 231 -11.88 -18.56 -19.26
CA SER A 231 -12.99 -17.60 -19.30
C SER A 231 -14.35 -18.25 -19.61
N GLY A 232 -14.71 -19.29 -18.86
CA GLY A 232 -16.00 -19.98 -18.99
C GLY A 232 -17.16 -19.21 -18.34
N ASP A 233 -18.41 -19.47 -18.74
CA ASP A 233 -19.63 -18.92 -18.10
C ASP A 233 -19.73 -19.20 -16.58
N GLU A 234 -18.89 -20.10 -16.07
CA GLU A 234 -18.82 -20.49 -14.67
C GLU A 234 -17.75 -19.75 -13.85
N ALA A 235 -16.95 -18.88 -14.46
CA ALA A 235 -15.95 -18.11 -13.69
C ALA A 235 -16.62 -17.05 -12.81
N THR A 236 -16.12 -16.90 -11.60
CA THR A 236 -16.45 -15.77 -10.72
C THR A 236 -15.88 -14.49 -11.32
N VAL A 237 -16.69 -13.43 -11.37
CA VAL A 237 -16.30 -12.14 -11.93
C VAL A 237 -16.14 -11.12 -10.80
N VAL A 238 -14.99 -10.47 -10.75
CA VAL A 238 -14.65 -9.41 -9.80
C VAL A 238 -14.56 -8.10 -10.54
N VAL A 239 -15.24 -7.07 -10.04
CA VAL A 239 -15.19 -5.72 -10.58
C VAL A 239 -14.57 -4.82 -9.54
N VAL A 240 -13.44 -4.21 -9.88
CA VAL A 240 -12.78 -3.18 -9.07
C VAL A 240 -13.11 -1.82 -9.67
N SER A 241 -13.71 -0.93 -8.89
CA SER A 241 -14.17 0.38 -9.36
C SER A 241 -13.85 1.52 -8.38
N ALA A 242 -13.97 2.76 -8.86
CA ALA A 242 -13.79 3.95 -8.01
C ALA A 242 -15.04 4.31 -7.21
N ASN A 243 -16.22 3.96 -7.73
CA ASN A 243 -17.54 4.23 -7.13
C ASN A 243 -18.47 3.03 -7.32
N SER A 244 -19.43 2.84 -6.41
CA SER A 244 -20.44 1.76 -6.48
C SER A 244 -21.31 1.87 -7.73
N ASP A 245 -21.58 3.10 -8.18
CA ASP A 245 -22.52 3.42 -9.26
C ASP A 245 -21.78 3.78 -10.56
N GLN A 246 -20.50 3.44 -10.66
CA GLN A 246 -19.72 3.67 -11.86
C GLN A 246 -20.32 2.90 -13.03
N ALA A 247 -20.53 3.59 -14.16
CA ALA A 247 -21.06 2.97 -15.37
C ALA A 247 -20.14 1.82 -15.82
N LEU A 248 -20.73 0.64 -16.02
CA LEU A 248 -20.02 -0.55 -16.47
C LEU A 248 -19.96 -0.57 -18.01
N PRO A 249 -18.83 -0.97 -18.62
CA PRO A 249 -18.76 -1.22 -20.06
C PRO A 249 -19.77 -2.29 -20.50
N GLU A 250 -20.30 -2.20 -21.72
CA GLU A 250 -21.31 -3.14 -22.24
C GLU A 250 -20.81 -4.60 -22.28
N ARG A 251 -19.51 -4.80 -22.51
CA ARG A 251 -18.89 -6.13 -22.41
C ARG A 251 -19.01 -6.70 -21.00
N LEU A 252 -18.71 -5.90 -19.98
CA LEU A 252 -18.84 -6.31 -18.58
C LEU A 252 -20.30 -6.52 -18.18
N LYS A 253 -21.22 -5.64 -18.60
CA LYS A 253 -22.66 -5.82 -18.36
C LYS A 253 -23.18 -7.15 -18.89
N ARG A 254 -22.80 -7.50 -20.13
CA ARG A 254 -23.15 -8.80 -20.72
C ARG A 254 -22.52 -9.95 -19.96
N ARG A 255 -21.27 -9.80 -19.52
CA ARG A 255 -20.55 -10.82 -18.75
C ARG A 255 -21.22 -11.14 -17.42
N ILE A 256 -21.64 -10.12 -16.66
CA ILE A 256 -22.29 -10.32 -15.36
C ILE A 256 -23.79 -10.62 -15.44
N ALA A 257 -24.41 -10.58 -16.62
CA ALA A 257 -25.85 -10.81 -16.78
C ALA A 257 -26.29 -12.23 -16.36
N GLY A 258 -25.37 -13.20 -16.39
CA GLY A 258 -25.58 -14.57 -15.91
C GLY A 258 -25.17 -14.81 -14.46
N HIS A 259 -24.80 -13.76 -13.72
CA HIS A 259 -24.21 -13.86 -12.39
C HIS A 259 -25.08 -13.16 -11.35
N ARG A 260 -24.97 -13.62 -10.11
CA ARG A 260 -25.53 -12.94 -8.92
C ARG A 260 -24.44 -12.19 -8.18
N LEU A 261 -24.75 -11.02 -7.66
CA LEU A 261 -23.85 -10.32 -6.74
C LEU A 261 -23.74 -11.15 -5.44
N SER A 262 -22.53 -11.64 -5.17
CA SER A 262 -22.23 -12.46 -3.98
C SER A 262 -21.63 -11.65 -2.85
N GLY A 263 -20.98 -10.51 -3.14
CA GLY A 263 -20.37 -9.65 -2.15
C GLY A 263 -20.05 -8.26 -2.72
N GLU A 264 -20.18 -7.25 -1.87
CA GLU A 264 -19.78 -5.87 -2.16
C GLU A 264 -18.95 -5.33 -0.99
N PHE A 265 -17.73 -4.91 -1.29
CA PHE A 265 -16.76 -4.39 -0.34
C PHE A 265 -16.44 -2.94 -0.72
N ALA A 266 -16.96 -2.01 0.08
CA ALA A 266 -16.99 -0.59 -0.24
C ALA A 266 -16.59 0.33 0.93
N ALA A 267 -15.73 -0.16 1.85
CA ALA A 267 -15.15 0.68 2.89
C ALA A 267 -14.38 1.86 2.25
N THR A 268 -14.50 3.04 2.84
CA THR A 268 -13.83 4.25 2.35
C THR A 268 -13.49 5.19 3.49
N ASP A 269 -12.24 5.65 3.50
CA ASP A 269 -11.73 6.58 4.50
C ASP A 269 -12.02 8.06 4.15
N ARG A 270 -12.54 8.36 2.94
CA ARG A 270 -12.72 9.73 2.38
C ARG A 270 -11.45 10.61 2.38
N VAL A 271 -10.31 10.13 2.87
CA VAL A 271 -9.03 10.83 2.92
C VAL A 271 -8.27 10.64 1.60
N PHE A 272 -8.27 9.43 1.07
CA PHE A 272 -7.59 9.11 -0.18
C PHE A 272 -8.47 9.34 -1.41
N ARG A 273 -7.85 9.86 -2.48
CA ARG A 273 -8.53 10.08 -3.78
C ARG A 273 -8.72 8.78 -4.56
N TYR A 274 -7.78 7.86 -4.45
CA TYR A 274 -7.90 6.51 -5.01
C TYR A 274 -8.85 5.72 -4.13
N LYS A 275 -9.83 5.08 -4.77
CA LYS A 275 -10.85 4.28 -4.10
C LYS A 275 -10.92 2.93 -4.77
N THR A 276 -10.96 1.90 -3.94
CA THR A 276 -11.04 0.52 -4.39
C THR A 276 -12.33 -0.07 -3.88
N ILE A 277 -13.39 -0.01 -4.68
CA ILE A 277 -14.63 -0.73 -4.38
C ILE A 277 -14.60 -2.03 -5.15
N VAL A 278 -14.89 -3.13 -4.47
CA VAL A 278 -14.80 -4.47 -5.05
C VAL A 278 -16.17 -5.12 -5.01
N LYS A 279 -16.67 -5.54 -6.17
CA LYS A 279 -17.92 -6.31 -6.32
C LYS A 279 -17.60 -7.69 -6.85
N VAL A 280 -18.09 -8.72 -6.18
CA VAL A 280 -17.88 -10.13 -6.53
C VAL A 280 -19.18 -10.71 -7.04
N TYR A 281 -19.17 -11.20 -8.28
CA TYR A 281 -20.31 -11.79 -8.98
C TYR A 281 -20.05 -13.28 -9.19
N GLN A 282 -20.94 -14.13 -8.67
CA GLN A 282 -20.87 -15.57 -8.80
C GLN A 282 -21.80 -16.04 -9.92
N PRO A 283 -21.43 -17.02 -10.76
CA PRO A 283 -22.34 -17.60 -11.75
C PRO A 283 -23.60 -18.15 -11.08
N LEU A 284 -24.74 -18.00 -11.74
CA LEU A 284 -25.96 -18.69 -11.36
C LEU A 284 -25.77 -20.18 -11.68
N GLN A 285 -25.51 -21.01 -10.66
CA GLN A 285 -25.41 -22.47 -10.82
C GLN A 285 -26.58 -22.98 -11.66
N ARG A 286 -26.30 -23.46 -12.88
CA ARG A 286 -27.25 -24.30 -13.59
C ARG A 286 -27.39 -25.56 -12.74
N ARG A 287 -28.58 -25.81 -12.20
CA ARG A 287 -28.88 -27.11 -11.57
C ARG A 287 -28.36 -28.19 -12.50
N PRO A 288 -27.53 -29.14 -12.04
CA PRO A 288 -27.21 -30.29 -12.87
C PRO A 288 -28.55 -30.90 -13.26
N GLU A 289 -28.80 -31.02 -14.57
CA GLU A 289 -29.90 -31.81 -15.10
C GLU A 289 -29.87 -33.12 -14.33
N MET A 290 -30.94 -33.41 -13.58
CA MET A 290 -31.10 -34.72 -12.96
C MET A 290 -30.86 -35.72 -14.07
N ALA A 291 -29.78 -36.49 -13.94
CA ALA A 291 -29.50 -37.60 -14.82
C ALA A 291 -30.82 -38.35 -14.97
N ARG A 292 -31.41 -38.27 -16.17
CA ARG A 292 -32.50 -39.14 -16.56
C ARG A 292 -31.91 -40.53 -16.38
N VAL A 293 -32.25 -41.16 -15.26
CA VAL A 293 -32.23 -42.60 -15.10
C VAL A 293 -33.22 -43.08 -16.15
N VAL A 294 -32.71 -43.28 -17.37
CA VAL A 294 -33.40 -44.02 -18.40
C VAL A 294 -33.48 -45.42 -17.83
N ASN A 295 -34.66 -45.73 -17.30
CA ASN A 295 -35.05 -47.06 -16.89
C ASN A 295 -34.65 -48.04 -18.00
N GLY A 296 -33.65 -48.87 -17.70
CA GLY A 296 -33.45 -50.13 -18.39
C GLY A 296 -34.67 -50.99 -18.09
N GLY A 297 -35.61 -51.04 -19.04
CA GLY A 297 -36.69 -52.01 -19.03
C GLY A 297 -36.07 -53.41 -19.19
N GLU A 298 -36.11 -54.17 -18.10
CA GLU A 298 -35.83 -55.59 -18.08
C GLU A 298 -36.74 -56.34 -19.05
N ALA A 299 -36.10 -57.15 -19.90
CA ALA A 299 -36.73 -58.31 -20.50
C ALA A 299 -36.95 -59.38 -19.43
N MET A 300 -38.21 -59.81 -19.24
CA MET A 300 -38.62 -61.21 -18.99
C MET A 300 -40.06 -61.26 -18.48
N ARG A 301 -41.00 -61.63 -19.37
CA ARG A 301 -41.87 -62.82 -19.28
C ARG A 301 -42.86 -62.84 -20.43
#